data_AF-A0A932UFR3-F1
#
_entry.id   AF-A0A932UFR3-F1
#
_cell.length_a   1.000
_cell.length_b   1.000
_cell.length_c   1.000
_cell.angle_alpha   90.00
_cell.angle_beta   90.00
_cell.angle_gamma   90.00
#
_symmetry.space_group_name_H-M   'P 1'
#
loop_
_entity.id
_entity.type
_entity.pdbx_description
1 polymer ?
#
loop_
_entity_poly.entity_id
_entity_poly.type
_entity_poly.pdbx_seq_one_letter_code
_entity_poly.pdbx_strand_id
1 'polypeptide(L)'
;MADRLVLADCCEDWILEYGRFYRQGDHFHCPECRTEWEKTGRGELRRLGDGRRFVERARVADDATFAYLAADPGPEPLVERCCAKIILGKGPLMAEGPFWCPICRAEWQRGSGRAAGIRVATFARQNLPEPMVIQNGPIRSFLVPLSSWRPMAD
;
A
#
# COMPACT_ATOMS: atom_id res chain seq x y z
N MET A 1 -17.66 -15.11 0.16
CA MET A 1 -16.31 -14.65 -0.26
C MET A 1 -16.22 -13.19 0.07
N ALA A 2 -15.38 -12.82 1.04
CA ALA A 2 -15.26 -11.44 1.51
C ALA A 2 -14.74 -10.58 0.35
N ASP A 3 -15.62 -9.73 -0.17
CA ASP A 3 -15.29 -8.69 -1.14
C ASP A 3 -14.19 -7.85 -0.50
N ARG A 4 -12.95 -8.07 -0.94
CA ARG A 4 -11.80 -7.32 -0.47
C ARG A 4 -12.02 -5.89 -0.95
N LEU A 5 -12.60 -5.07 -0.09
CA LEU A 5 -12.76 -3.61 -0.20
C LEU A 5 -11.41 -2.87 -0.23
N VAL A 6 -10.34 -3.57 -0.59
CA VAL A 6 -9.00 -3.07 -0.72
C VAL A 6 -8.85 -2.87 -2.22
N LEU A 7 -8.99 -1.61 -2.66
CA LEU A 7 -8.59 -1.20 -4.00
C LEU A 7 -7.27 -1.87 -4.31
N ALA A 8 -7.24 -2.68 -5.37
CA ALA A 8 -6.02 -3.28 -5.90
C ALA A 8 -4.92 -2.23 -5.79
N ASP A 9 -3.82 -2.58 -5.11
CA ASP A 9 -3.00 -1.66 -4.31
C ASP A 9 -2.50 -0.40 -5.04
N CYS A 10 -2.63 -0.34 -6.36
CA CYS A 10 -2.21 0.72 -7.26
C CYS A 10 -3.02 2.00 -7.27
N CYS A 11 -4.32 1.93 -7.01
CA CYS A 11 -5.13 3.15 -7.05
C CYS A 11 -4.90 4.01 -5.79
N GLU A 12 -4.87 3.39 -4.61
CA GLU A 12 -4.85 4.14 -3.36
C GLU A 12 -3.61 5.01 -3.21
N ASP A 13 -2.41 4.44 -3.34
CA ASP A 13 -1.18 5.21 -3.12
C ASP A 13 -1.04 6.36 -4.11
N TRP A 14 -1.35 6.09 -5.39
CA TRP A 14 -1.39 7.13 -6.43
C TRP A 14 -2.36 8.25 -6.08
N ILE A 15 -3.58 7.91 -5.64
CA ILE A 15 -4.59 8.90 -5.29
C ILE A 15 -4.21 9.68 -4.03
N LEU A 16 -3.61 9.05 -3.02
CA LEU A 16 -3.20 9.76 -1.81
C LEU A 16 -2.03 10.71 -2.08
N GLU A 17 -1.09 10.32 -2.94
CA GLU A 17 0.09 11.12 -3.24
C GLU A 17 -0.21 12.22 -4.28
N TYR A 18 -0.88 11.86 -5.37
CA TYR A 18 -1.11 12.72 -6.52
C TYR A 18 -2.55 13.20 -6.67
N GLY A 19 -3.51 12.55 -6.00
CA GLY A 19 -4.94 12.87 -6.13
C GLY A 19 -5.32 14.26 -5.60
N ARG A 20 -4.42 14.94 -4.89
CA ARG A 20 -4.55 16.35 -4.49
C ARG A 20 -4.32 17.34 -5.63
N PHE A 21 -3.69 16.92 -6.74
CA PHE A 21 -3.41 17.79 -7.89
C PHE A 21 -4.58 17.85 -8.89
N TYR A 22 -5.52 16.91 -8.82
CA TYR A 22 -6.75 16.95 -9.62
C TYR A 22 -7.77 17.91 -9.01
N ARG A 23 -8.47 18.64 -9.88
CA ARG A 23 -9.59 19.52 -9.54
C ARG A 23 -10.87 18.70 -9.40
N GLN A 24 -11.84 19.25 -8.67
CA GLN A 24 -13.17 18.65 -8.63
C GLN A 24 -13.77 18.58 -10.04
N GLY A 25 -14.35 17.43 -10.39
CA GLY A 25 -14.85 17.12 -11.73
C GLY A 25 -13.80 16.53 -12.68
N ASP A 26 -12.51 16.52 -12.31
CA ASP A 26 -11.50 15.89 -13.15
C ASP A 26 -11.68 14.36 -13.18
N HIS A 27 -11.53 13.80 -14.39
CA HIS A 27 -11.45 12.37 -14.63
C HIS A 27 -9.99 11.96 -14.83
N PHE A 28 -9.59 10.86 -14.22
CA PHE A 28 -8.25 10.31 -14.36
C PHE A 28 -8.28 8.78 -14.26
N HIS A 29 -7.19 8.14 -14.66
CA HIS A 29 -7.03 6.69 -14.53
C HIS A 29 -5.78 6.37 -13.72
N CYS A 30 -5.83 5.27 -12.97
CA CYS A 30 -4.64 4.72 -12.33
C CYS A 30 -3.64 4.31 -13.43
N PRO A 31 -2.37 4.74 -13.33
CA PRO A 31 -1.39 4.45 -14.37
C PRO A 31 -1.03 2.95 -14.46
N GLU A 32 -1.25 2.17 -13.40
CA GLU A 32 -0.91 0.74 -13.38
C GLU A 32 -2.05 -0.17 -13.85
N CYS A 33 -3.24 -0.03 -13.26
CA CYS A 33 -4.37 -0.92 -13.56
C CYS A 33 -5.43 -0.31 -14.46
N ARG A 34 -5.23 0.94 -14.90
CA ARG A 34 -6.16 1.69 -15.77
C ARG A 34 -7.55 1.92 -15.17
N THR A 35 -7.77 1.62 -13.89
CA THR A 35 -9.05 1.91 -13.22
C THR A 35 -9.34 3.39 -13.29
N GLU A 36 -10.55 3.74 -13.70
CA GLU A 36 -10.99 5.12 -13.90
C GLU A 36 -11.64 5.70 -12.64
N TRP A 37 -11.36 6.97 -12.41
CA TRP A 37 -11.71 7.72 -11.22
C TRP A 37 -12.15 9.14 -11.57
N GLU A 38 -12.97 9.70 -10.70
CA GLU A 38 -13.38 11.09 -10.71
C GLU A 38 -13.14 11.72 -9.34
N LYS A 39 -12.64 12.96 -9.33
CA LYS A 39 -12.51 13.75 -8.12
C LYS A 39 -13.83 14.43 -7.80
N THR A 40 -14.58 13.94 -6.82
CA THR A 40 -15.91 14.48 -6.48
C THR A 40 -15.86 15.59 -5.44
N GLY A 41 -14.77 15.70 -4.68
CA GLY A 41 -14.59 16.71 -3.64
C GLY A 41 -13.20 16.67 -3.02
N ARG A 42 -12.99 17.43 -1.94
CA ARG A 42 -11.70 17.42 -1.22
C ARG A 42 -11.55 16.08 -0.47
N GLY A 43 -10.60 15.26 -0.92
CA GLY A 43 -10.43 13.91 -0.39
C GLY A 43 -11.54 12.94 -0.80
N GLU A 44 -12.49 13.35 -1.64
CA GLU A 44 -13.60 12.50 -2.08
C GLU A 44 -13.43 12.11 -3.54
N LEU A 45 -13.63 10.84 -3.83
CA LEU A 45 -13.45 10.25 -5.16
C LEU A 45 -14.57 9.30 -5.50
N ARG A 46 -14.85 9.15 -6.79
CA ARG A 46 -15.75 8.12 -7.32
C ARG A 46 -15.00 7.23 -8.27
N ARG A 47 -15.11 5.91 -8.10
CA ARG A 47 -14.63 4.94 -9.09
C ARG A 47 -15.68 4.83 -10.20
N LEU A 48 -15.28 5.04 -11.45
CA LEU A 48 -16.25 5.12 -12.56
C LEU A 48 -16.80 3.74 -12.97
N GLY A 49 -15.98 2.68 -12.84
CA GLY A 49 -16.39 1.33 -13.24
C GLY A 49 -17.58 0.75 -12.47
N ASP A 50 -17.79 1.18 -11.22
CA ASP A 50 -18.90 0.70 -10.37
C ASP A 50 -19.62 1.79 -9.58
N GLY A 51 -19.28 3.06 -9.82
CA GLY A 51 -19.90 4.22 -9.17
C GLY A 51 -19.63 4.37 -7.68
N ARG A 52 -18.80 3.50 -7.08
CA ARG A 52 -18.53 3.53 -5.64
C ARG A 52 -17.77 4.79 -5.24
N ARG A 53 -18.19 5.39 -4.13
CA ARG A 53 -17.52 6.56 -3.55
C ARG A 53 -16.44 6.13 -2.57
N PHE A 54 -15.39 6.92 -2.50
CA PHE A 54 -14.27 6.75 -1.61
C PHE A 54 -13.91 8.09 -0.99
N VAL A 55 -13.54 8.05 0.28
CA VAL A 55 -13.12 9.20 1.06
C VAL A 55 -11.73 8.94 1.63
N GLU A 56 -10.87 9.94 1.52
CA GLU A 56 -9.57 9.97 2.17
C GLU A 56 -9.78 10.08 3.67
N ARG A 57 -9.19 9.16 4.41
CA ARG A 57 -9.19 9.12 5.86
C ARG A 57 -7.76 8.97 6.35
N ALA A 58 -7.56 9.28 7.63
CA ALA A 58 -6.28 9.09 8.28
C ALA A 58 -6.47 8.40 9.62
N ARG A 59 -5.63 7.40 9.91
CA ARG A 59 -5.45 6.86 11.26
C ARG A 59 -4.27 7.56 11.90
N VAL A 60 -4.47 8.07 13.10
CA VAL A 60 -3.43 8.71 13.89
C VAL A 60 -3.09 7.79 15.06
N ALA A 61 -1.80 7.48 15.20
CA ALA A 61 -1.20 6.92 16.39
C ALA A 61 -0.18 7.92 16.94
N ASP A 62 0.29 7.70 18.18
CA ASP A 62 1.08 8.64 18.98
C ASP A 62 2.20 9.38 18.20
N ASP A 63 2.85 8.70 17.26
CA ASP A 63 3.97 9.20 16.45
C ASP A 63 3.78 9.07 14.93
N ALA A 64 2.60 8.64 14.45
CA ALA A 64 2.40 8.34 13.03
C ALA A 64 0.97 8.62 12.54
N THR A 65 0.88 9.20 11.35
CA THR A 65 -0.38 9.35 10.60
C THR A 65 -0.36 8.46 9.36
N PHE A 66 -1.40 7.66 9.19
CA PHE A 66 -1.57 6.75 8.07
C PHE A 66 -2.81 7.13 7.26
N ALA A 67 -2.59 7.72 6.09
CA ALA A 67 -3.65 8.05 5.14
C ALA A 67 -4.05 6.83 4.27
N TYR A 68 -5.35 6.68 4.02
CA TYR A 68 -5.96 5.60 3.24
C TYR A 68 -7.26 6.07 2.58
N LEU A 69 -7.72 5.32 1.57
CA LEU A 69 -9.04 5.55 0.96
C LEU A 69 -10.05 4.54 1.52
N ALA A 70 -11.08 5.05 2.18
CA ALA A 70 -12.20 4.26 2.65
C ALA A 70 -13.36 4.34 1.65
N ALA A 71 -14.03 3.23 1.35
CA ALA A 71 -15.27 3.31 0.59
C ALA A 71 -16.37 3.96 1.46
N ASP A 72 -17.27 4.71 0.82
CA ASP A 72 -18.41 5.37 1.48
C ASP A 72 -19.72 5.07 0.73
N PRO A 73 -20.73 4.44 1.38
CA PRO A 73 -20.65 3.80 2.69
C PRO A 73 -19.87 2.49 2.62
N GLY A 74 -19.12 2.17 3.66
CA GLY A 74 -18.38 0.91 3.73
C GLY A 74 -17.64 0.71 5.05
N PRO A 75 -17.30 -0.54 5.39
CA PRO A 75 -16.46 -0.82 6.55
C PRO A 75 -15.06 -0.23 6.35
N GLU A 76 -14.47 0.22 7.45
CA GLU A 76 -13.07 0.61 7.53
C GLU A 76 -12.16 -0.50 6.97
N PRO A 77 -11.21 -0.20 6.06
CA PRO A 77 -10.38 -1.23 5.45
C PRO A 77 -9.49 -1.94 6.48
N LEU A 78 -9.13 -3.18 6.13
CA LEU A 78 -8.29 -4.06 6.92
C LEU A 78 -6.97 -3.39 7.29
N VAL A 79 -6.69 -3.44 8.60
CA VAL A 79 -5.59 -2.80 9.34
C VAL A 79 -4.20 -3.16 8.80
N GLU A 80 -4.07 -4.17 7.94
CA GLU A 80 -2.78 -4.71 7.50
C GLU A 80 -2.00 -3.82 6.53
N ARG A 81 -2.64 -2.81 5.91
CA ARG A 81 -1.97 -1.90 4.96
C ARG A 81 -0.97 -0.94 5.59
N CYS A 82 -1.14 -0.58 6.86
CA CYS A 82 -0.20 0.32 7.53
C CYS A 82 1.22 -0.25 7.57
N CYS A 83 1.35 -1.54 7.86
CA CYS A 83 2.62 -2.25 7.82
C CYS A 83 3.27 -2.17 6.44
N ALA A 84 2.50 -2.43 5.38
CA ALA A 84 3.02 -2.44 4.02
C ALA A 84 3.60 -1.08 3.62
N LYS A 85 2.89 0.03 3.87
CA LYS A 85 3.41 1.38 3.54
C LYS A 85 4.65 1.74 4.34
N ILE A 86 4.69 1.39 5.63
CA ILE A 86 5.87 1.63 6.47
C ILE A 86 7.08 0.84 5.95
N ILE A 87 6.88 -0.44 5.60
CA ILE A 87 7.94 -1.26 5.03
C ILE A 87 8.40 -0.69 3.69
N LEU A 88 7.49 -0.30 2.79
CA LEU A 88 7.85 0.24 1.48
C LEU A 88 8.60 1.57 1.59
N GLY A 89 8.17 2.47 2.49
CA GLY A 89 8.76 3.80 2.62
C GLY A 89 9.99 3.88 3.53
N LYS A 90 10.10 2.99 4.53
CA LYS A 90 11.13 3.07 5.60
C LYS A 90 11.90 1.77 5.78
N GLY A 91 11.35 0.62 5.38
CA GLY A 91 11.96 -0.70 5.54
C GLY A 91 13.40 -0.82 5.01
N PRO A 92 13.76 -0.24 3.83
CA PRO A 92 15.14 -0.26 3.36
C PRO A 92 16.14 0.40 4.32
N LEU A 93 15.70 1.42 5.05
CA LEU A 93 16.53 2.26 5.94
C LEU A 93 16.57 1.75 7.39
N MET A 94 15.70 0.82 7.77
CA MET A 94 15.66 0.27 9.13
C MET A 94 16.93 -0.53 9.44
N ALA A 95 17.19 -0.84 10.72
CA ALA A 95 18.22 -1.80 11.11
C ALA A 95 17.69 -3.25 10.98
N GLU A 96 18.56 -4.25 10.86
CA GLU A 96 18.11 -5.65 11.02
C GLU A 96 17.63 -5.87 12.46
N GLY A 97 16.56 -6.63 12.65
CA GLY A 97 15.93 -6.79 13.97
C GLY A 97 14.41 -6.65 13.95
N PRO A 98 13.78 -6.80 15.12
CA PRO A 98 12.35 -6.59 15.29
C PRO A 98 11.99 -5.11 15.18
N PHE A 99 10.81 -4.83 14.66
CA PHE A 99 10.18 -3.51 14.69
C PHE A 99 8.66 -3.66 14.80
N TRP A 100 8.00 -2.61 15.29
CA TRP A 100 6.55 -2.58 15.44
C TRP A 100 5.94 -1.56 14.51
N CYS A 101 4.81 -1.91 13.90
CA CYS A 101 4.01 -0.94 13.19
C CYS A 101 3.41 0.07 14.20
N PRO A 102 3.69 1.38 14.10
CA PRO A 102 3.13 2.36 15.03
C PRO A 102 1.60 2.44 14.98
N ILE A 103 0.97 2.04 13.87
CA ILE A 103 -0.48 2.14 13.68
C ILE A 103 -1.22 0.92 14.25
N CYS A 104 -0.82 -0.30 13.89
CA CYS A 104 -1.53 -1.53 14.29
C CYS A 104 -0.80 -2.35 15.35
N ARG A 105 0.39 -1.91 15.77
CA ARG A 105 1.27 -2.59 16.74
C ARG A 105 1.72 -4.00 16.33
N ALA A 106 1.46 -4.43 15.10
CA ALA A 106 1.98 -5.69 14.59
C ALA A 106 3.50 -5.69 14.62
N GLU A 107 4.07 -6.74 15.21
CA GLU A 107 5.50 -6.99 15.23
C GLU A 107 5.96 -7.61 13.91
N TRP A 108 7.08 -7.10 13.40
CA TRP A 108 7.75 -7.57 12.20
C TRP A 108 9.24 -7.74 12.47
N GLN A 109 9.87 -8.62 11.71
CA GLN A 109 11.31 -8.85 11.73
C GLN A 109 11.90 -8.41 10.39
N ARG A 110 12.81 -7.44 10.41
CA ARG A 110 13.67 -7.14 9.26
C ARG A 110 14.90 -8.04 9.31
N GLY A 111 15.20 -8.65 8.17
CA GLY A 111 16.41 -9.44 7.99
C GLY A 111 16.91 -9.32 6.56
N SER A 112 17.70 -10.31 6.17
CA SER A 112 18.14 -10.45 4.79
C SER A 112 17.96 -11.88 4.30
N GLY A 113 17.61 -12.01 3.03
CA GLY A 113 17.43 -13.27 2.33
C GLY A 113 18.17 -13.27 1.00
N ARG A 114 18.09 -14.37 0.26
CA ARG A 114 18.59 -14.47 -1.11
C ARG A 114 17.45 -14.80 -2.06
N ALA A 115 17.32 -14.03 -3.13
CA ALA A 115 16.40 -14.29 -4.23
C ALA A 115 17.15 -14.12 -5.55
N ALA A 116 17.05 -15.12 -6.44
CA ALA A 116 17.80 -15.17 -7.70
C ALA A 116 19.32 -14.89 -7.55
N GLY A 117 19.94 -15.38 -6.47
CA GLY A 117 21.36 -15.16 -6.18
C GLY A 117 21.71 -13.79 -5.56
N ILE A 118 20.76 -12.87 -5.48
CA ILE A 118 20.95 -11.51 -4.96
C ILE A 118 20.52 -11.45 -3.49
N ARG A 119 21.32 -10.79 -2.64
CA ARG A 119 20.94 -10.52 -1.25
C ARG A 119 19.93 -9.39 -1.22
N VAL A 120 18.77 -9.64 -0.60
CA VAL A 120 17.66 -8.69 -0.51
C VAL A 120 17.21 -8.52 0.94
N ALA A 121 16.69 -7.35 1.28
CA ALA A 121 16.05 -7.13 2.58
C ALA A 121 14.73 -7.92 2.65
N THR A 122 14.50 -8.60 3.78
CA THR A 122 13.29 -9.39 4.01
C THR A 122 12.53 -8.89 5.23
N PHE A 123 11.21 -9.04 5.19
CA PHE A 123 10.29 -8.59 6.23
C PHE A 123 9.34 -9.74 6.58
N ALA A 124 9.50 -10.31 7.76
CA ALA A 124 8.67 -11.41 8.25
C ALA A 124 7.75 -10.93 9.40
N ARG A 125 6.62 -11.61 9.59
CA ARG A 125 5.79 -11.50 10.80
C ARG A 125 5.17 -12.86 11.11
N GLN A 126 4.58 -12.99 12.29
CA GLN A 126 3.81 -14.18 12.65
C GLN A 126 2.66 -14.40 11.65
N ASN A 127 2.42 -15.65 11.28
CA ASN A 127 1.36 -16.09 10.34
C ASN A 127 1.55 -15.70 8.86
N LEU A 128 2.72 -15.19 8.45
CA LEU A 128 3.07 -15.17 7.03
C LEU A 128 3.66 -16.53 6.60
N PRO A 129 3.27 -17.07 5.44
CA PRO A 129 3.82 -18.33 4.93
C PRO A 129 5.31 -18.21 4.57
N GLU A 130 5.76 -17.02 4.16
CA GLU A 130 7.16 -16.71 3.89
C GLU A 130 7.45 -15.22 4.13
N PRO A 131 8.74 -14.82 4.27
CA PRO A 131 9.10 -13.42 4.34
C PRO A 131 8.73 -12.65 3.08
N MET A 132 8.34 -11.39 3.26
CA MET A 132 8.08 -10.45 2.17
C MET A 132 9.37 -9.71 1.80
N VAL A 133 9.44 -9.23 0.57
CA VAL A 133 10.53 -8.44 0.02
C VAL A 133 9.96 -7.31 -0.85
N ILE A 134 10.69 -6.22 -0.92
CA ILE A 134 10.32 -5.08 -1.77
C ILE A 134 10.72 -5.39 -3.22
N GLN A 135 9.71 -5.39 -4.09
CA GLN A 135 9.87 -5.39 -5.54
C GLN A 135 9.69 -3.96 -6.04
N ASN A 136 10.70 -3.42 -6.71
CA ASN A 136 10.54 -2.19 -7.46
C ASN A 136 9.84 -2.52 -8.78
N GLY A 137 8.73 -1.84 -9.07
CA GLY A 137 8.11 -1.81 -10.39
C GLY A 137 8.38 -0.47 -11.09
N PRO A 138 7.81 -0.27 -12.29
CA PRO A 138 8.15 0.88 -13.14
C PRO A 138 7.78 2.24 -12.54
N ILE A 139 6.74 2.30 -11.71
CA ILE A 139 6.20 3.56 -11.16
C ILE A 139 6.32 3.60 -9.63
N ARG A 140 6.34 2.44 -8.96
CA ARG A 140 6.44 2.35 -7.50
C ARG A 140 6.94 1.00 -7.03
N SER A 141 7.13 0.88 -5.71
CA SER A 141 7.52 -0.36 -5.03
C SER A 141 6.32 -1.11 -4.46
N PHE A 142 6.44 -2.43 -4.36
CA PHE A 142 5.41 -3.34 -3.85
C PHE A 142 6.02 -4.39 -2.93
N LEU A 143 5.23 -4.96 -2.02
CA LEU A 143 5.66 -6.12 -1.25
C LEU A 143 5.22 -7.41 -1.95
N VAL A 144 6.18 -8.28 -2.19
CA VAL A 144 5.95 -9.61 -2.76
C VAL A 144 6.55 -10.68 -1.84
N PRO A 145 6.03 -11.92 -1.86
CA PRO A 145 6.70 -13.04 -1.21
C PRO A 145 8.13 -13.22 -1.76
N LEU A 146 9.09 -13.63 -0.93
CA LEU A 146 10.49 -13.81 -1.32
C LEU A 146 10.66 -14.69 -2.57
N SER A 147 9.88 -15.77 -2.66
CA SER A 147 9.84 -16.69 -3.80
C SER A 147 9.38 -16.04 -5.12
N SER A 148 8.58 -14.98 -5.02
CA SER A 148 7.99 -14.25 -6.15
C SER A 148 8.84 -13.07 -6.61
N TRP A 149 9.86 -12.69 -5.85
CA TRP A 149 10.76 -11.60 -6.23
C TRP A 149 11.47 -11.89 -7.54
N ARG A 150 11.62 -10.85 -8.35
CA ARG A 150 12.35 -10.91 -9.60
C ARG A 150 13.32 -9.72 -9.67
N PRO A 151 14.54 -9.93 -10.18
CA PRO A 151 15.38 -8.79 -10.53
C PRO A 151 14.61 -7.94 -11.55
N MET A 152 14.70 -6.62 -11.40
CA MET A 152 14.21 -5.73 -12.45
C MET A 152 15.03 -6.04 -13.71
N ALA A 153 14.36 -6.27 -14.83
CA ALA A 153 15.07 -6.31 -16.10
C ALA A 153 15.63 -4.92 -16.37
N ASP A 154 16.93 -4.83 -16.65
CA ASP A 154 17.57 -3.62 -17.15
C ASP A 154 16.92 -3.14 -18.47
#